data_AF-A0A417IIX8-F1
#
_entry.id   AF-A0A417IIX8-F1
#
_cell.length_a   1.000
_cell.length_b   1.000
_cell.length_c   1.000
_cell.angle_alpha   90.00
_cell.angle_beta   90.00
_cell.angle_gamma   90.00
#
_symmetry.space_group_name_H-M   'P 1'
#
loop_
_entity.id
_entity.type
_entity.pdbx_description
1 polymer ?
#
loop_
_entity_poly.entity_id
_entity_poly.type
_entity_poly.pdbx_seq_one_letter_code
_entity_poly.pdbx_strand_id
1 'polypeptide(L)' 'MNNERNNTTAGGIGFCGLLAVAFIVLKLTGVINWSWLWVLAPIWIPAVIAVGILLICLVVVLCCELLKGAHK' A
#
# COMPACT_ATOMS: atom_id res chain seq x y z
N MET A 1 -42.87 3.92 19.25
CA MET A 1 -42.01 4.65 18.30
C MET A 1 -40.58 4.19 18.54
N ASN A 2 -40.01 3.40 17.61
CA ASN A 2 -38.60 3.06 17.64
C ASN A 2 -37.82 4.21 16.97
N ASN A 3 -36.68 4.59 17.55
CA ASN A 3 -35.81 5.62 16.98
C ASN A 3 -34.60 4.90 16.39
N GLU A 4 -34.72 4.45 15.15
CA GLU A 4 -33.58 3.93 14.39
C GLU A 4 -32.65 5.11 14.07
N ARG A 5 -31.60 5.27 14.86
CA ARG A 5 -30.49 6.17 14.54
C ARG A 5 -29.73 5.55 13.37
N ASN A 6 -30.09 5.99 12.16
CA ASN A 6 -29.34 5.79 10.94
C ASN A 6 -27.99 6.50 11.06
N ASN A 7 -26.99 5.78 11.57
CA ASN A 7 -25.61 6.23 11.57
C ASN A 7 -25.08 6.09 10.13
N THR A 8 -25.43 7.04 9.26
CA THR A 8 -24.83 7.14 7.93
C THR A 8 -23.37 7.49 8.11
N THR A 9 -22.51 6.46 8.09
CA THR A 9 -21.06 6.64 7.95
C THR A 9 -20.83 7.25 6.58
N ALA A 10 -20.70 8.58 6.54
CA ALA A 10 -20.23 9.29 5.37
C ALA A 10 -18.76 8.88 5.15
N GLY A 11 -18.55 7.85 4.33
CA GLY A 11 -17.23 7.44 3.87
C GLY A 11 -16.66 8.50 2.94
N GLY A 12 -16.07 9.55 3.52
CA GLY A 12 -15.29 10.52 2.77
C GLY A 12 -14.05 9.87 2.17
N ILE A 13 -13.65 10.30 0.98
CA ILE A 13 -12.35 9.95 0.40
C ILE A 13 -11.28 10.22 1.46
N GLY A 14 -10.62 9.16 1.93
CA GLY A 14 -9.53 9.29 2.88
C GLY A 14 -8.43 10.19 2.32
N PHE A 15 -7.68 10.86 3.18
CA PHE A 15 -6.59 11.77 2.79
C PHE A 15 -5.68 11.18 1.69
N CYS A 16 -5.44 9.87 1.74
CA CYS A 16 -4.68 9.13 0.73
C CYS A 16 -5.32 9.16 -0.67
N GLY A 17 -6.64 9.04 -0.78
CA GLY A 17 -7.36 9.13 -2.05
C GLY A 17 -7.37 10.54 -2.64
N LEU A 18 -7.49 11.57 -1.79
CA LEU A 18 -7.35 12.97 -2.21
C LEU A 18 -5.94 13.27 -2.72
N LEU A 19 -4.92 12.75 -2.03
CA LEU A 19 -3.52 12.85 -2.46
C LEU A 19 -3.30 12.13 -3.79
N ALA A 20 -3.86 10.93 -3.95
CA ALA A 20 -3.77 10.16 -5.21
C ALA A 20 -4.38 10.94 -6.39
N VAL A 21 -5.58 11.52 -6.20
CA VAL A 21 -6.22 12.36 -7.23
C VAL A 21 -5.40 13.62 -7.51
N ALA A 22 -4.87 14.30 -6.49
CA ALA A 22 -4.04 15.48 -6.66
C ALA A 22 -2.75 15.20 -7.46
N PHE A 23 -2.09 14.07 -7.20
CA PHE A 23 -0.91 13.64 -7.97
C PHE A 23 -1.25 13.27 -9.42
N ILE A 24 -2.42 12.66 -9.67
CA ILE A 24 -2.90 12.37 -11.04
C ILE A 24 -3.15 13.68 -11.80
N VAL A 25 -3.80 14.67 -11.17
CA VAL A 25 -4.09 15.97 -11.78
C VAL A 25 -2.79 16.72 -12.10
N LEU A 26 -1.86 16.83 -11.14
CA LEU A 26 -0.56 17.50 -11.34
C LEU A 26 0.26 16.90 -12.50
N LYS A 27 0.13 15.59 -12.72
CA LYS A 27 0.76 14.90 -13.84
C LYS A 27 0.12 15.28 -15.19
N LEU A 28 -1.20 15.39 -15.22
CA LEU A 28 -1.96 15.76 -16.42
C LEU A 28 -1.79 17.24 -16.79
N THR A 29 -1.59 18.14 -15.81
CA THR A 29 -1.25 19.54 -16.07
C THR A 29 0.17 19.74 -16.59
N GLY A 30 0.97 18.67 -16.76
CA GLY A 30 2.27 18.74 -17.42
C GLY A 30 3.36 19.43 -16.60
N VAL A 31 3.11 19.70 -15.31
CA VAL A 31 4.10 20.31 -14.39
C VAL A 31 5.28 19.35 -14.15
N ILE A 32 5.06 18.03 -14.31
CA ILE A 32 6.07 17.00 -14.05
C ILE A 32 5.99 15.88 -15.11
N ASN A 33 7.02 15.72 -15.94
CA ASN A 33 7.14 14.64 -16.95
C ASN A 33 7.55 13.26 -16.37
N TRP A 34 7.25 13.03 -15.10
CA TRP A 34 7.83 11.90 -14.37
C TRP A 34 7.05 10.59 -14.56
N SER A 35 7.68 9.48 -14.18
CA SER A 35 7.11 8.15 -14.28
C SER A 35 5.93 8.00 -13.32
N TRP A 36 4.87 7.32 -13.78
CA TRP A 36 3.61 7.16 -13.03
C TRP A 36 3.82 6.43 -11.69
N LEU A 37 4.91 5.65 -11.59
CA LEU A 37 5.36 4.99 -10.36
C LEU A 37 5.58 5.93 -9.18
N TRP A 38 6.04 7.17 -9.41
CA TRP A 38 6.26 8.13 -8.33
C TRP A 38 4.99 8.92 -7.94
N VAL A 39 4.05 9.08 -8.87
CA VAL A 39 2.70 9.59 -8.55
C VAL A 39 1.97 8.64 -7.62
N LEU A 40 2.23 7.33 -7.75
CA LEU A 40 1.71 6.33 -6.83
C LEU A 40 2.61 6.13 -5.60
N ALA A 41 3.77 6.78 -5.46
CA ALA A 41 4.66 6.59 -4.30
C ALA A 41 3.93 6.51 -2.94
N PRO A 42 2.94 7.38 -2.62
CA PRO A 42 2.15 7.24 -1.38
C PRO A 42 1.38 5.92 -1.26
N ILE A 43 0.93 5.31 -2.37
CA ILE A 43 0.30 3.98 -2.41
C ILE A 43 1.34 2.85 -2.35
N TRP A 44 2.54 3.05 -2.90
CA TRP A 44 3.57 2.01 -2.98
C TRP A 44 4.34 1.85 -1.68
N ILE A 45 4.49 2.89 -0.84
CA ILE A 45 5.17 2.78 0.46
C ILE A 45 4.65 1.59 1.30
N PRO A 46 3.33 1.46 1.57
CA PRO A 46 2.82 0.31 2.32
C PRO A 46 3.00 -1.01 1.56
N ALA A 47 2.87 -1.02 0.23
CA ALA A 47 3.07 -2.22 -0.58
C ALA A 47 4.53 -2.73 -0.55
N VAL A 48 5.51 -1.82 -0.64
CA VAL A 48 6.94 -2.13 -0.59
C VAL A 48 7.32 -2.67 0.79
N ILE A 49 6.78 -2.09 1.86
CA ILE A 49 6.98 -2.59 3.22
C ILE A 49 6.44 -4.02 3.35
N ALA A 50 5.21 -4.27 2.89
CA ALA A 50 4.60 -5.60 2.95
C ALA A 50 5.39 -6.64 2.14
N VAL A 51 5.79 -6.30 0.90
CA VAL A 51 6.59 -7.17 0.04
C VAL A 51 7.98 -7.41 0.65
N GLY A 52 8.60 -6.39 1.24
CA GLY A 52 9.89 -6.52 1.92
C GLY A 52 9.82 -7.47 3.10
N ILE A 53 8.80 -7.36 3.95
CA ILE A 53 8.58 -8.28 5.08
C ILE A 53 8.35 -9.71 4.57
N LEU A 54 7.53 -9.88 3.52
CA LEU A 54 7.26 -11.19 2.93
C LEU A 54 8.55 -11.84 2.39
N LEU A 55 9.38 -11.08 1.68
CA LEU A 55 10.67 -11.55 1.16
C LEU A 55 11.62 -11.96 2.27
N ILE A 56 11.76 -11.13 3.31
CA ILE A 56 12.61 -11.46 4.47
C ILE A 56 12.11 -12.74 5.13
N CYS A 57 10.79 -12.88 5.32
CA CYS A 57 10.19 -14.06 5.92
C CYS A 57 10.47 -15.31 5.07
N LEU A 58 10.31 -15.22 3.74
CA LEU A 58 10.60 -16.30 2.80
C LEU A 58 12.08 -16.73 2.87
N VAL A 59 13.00 -15.77 2.89
CA VAL A 59 14.45 -16.02 2.97
C VAL A 59 14.80 -16.69 4.30
N VAL A 60 14.23 -16.23 5.42
CA VAL A 60 14.44 -16.84 6.74
C VAL A 60 13.93 -18.26 6.78
N VAL A 61 12.72 -18.52 6.28
CA VAL A 61 12.13 -19.87 6.23
C VAL A 61 12.99 -20.80 5.37
N LEU A 62 13.41 -20.36 4.19
CA LEU A 62 14.26 -21.14 3.31
C LEU A 62 15.62 -21.44 3.98
N CYS A 63 16.22 -20.46 4.64
CA CYS A 63 17.47 -20.65 5.38
C CYS A 63 17.29 -21.65 6.54
N CYS A 64 16.19 -21.56 7.27
CA CYS A 64 15.83 -22.51 8.33
C CYS A 64 15.61 -23.94 7.79
N GLU A 65 14.96 -24.10 6.64
CA GLU A 65 14.77 -25.39 5.98
C GLU A 65 16.10 -26.00 5.52
N LEU A 66 16.99 -25.19 4.94
CA LEU A 66 18.32 -25.65 4.51
C LEU A 66 19.19 -26.10 5.70
N LEU A 67 19.15 -25.37 6.82
CA LEU A 67 19.87 -25.76 8.04
C LEU A 67 19.28 -27.03 8.69
N LYS A 68 17.95 -27.21 8.65
CA LYS A 68 17.29 -28.43 9.12
C LYS A 68 17.60 -29.65 8.25
N GLY A 69 17.64 -29.47 6.93
CA GLY A 69 18.00 -30.53 5.99
C GLY A 69 19.45 -30.98 6.09
N ALA A 70 20.36 -30.09 6.51
CA ALA A 70 21.79 -30.42 6.68
C ALA A 70 22.11 -31.16 8.00
N HIS A 71 21.22 -31.11 9.00
CA HIS A 71 21.40 -31.79 10.30
C HIS A 71 20.71 -33.17 10.36
N LYS A 72 20.17 -33.67 9.25
CA LYS A 72 19.57 -35.01 9.16
C LYS A 72 20.39 -35.89 8.23
#